data_AF-A0AAY5EK52-F1
#
_entry.id   AF-A0AAY5EK52-F1
#
_cell.length_a   1.000
_cell.length_b   1.000
_cell.length_c   1.000
_cell.angle_alpha   90.00
_cell.angle_beta   90.00
_cell.angle_gamma   90.00
#
_symmetry.space_group_name_H-M   'P 1'
#
loop_
_entity.id
_entity.type
_entity.pdbx_description
1 polymer ?
#
loop_
_entity_poly.entity_id
_entity_poly.type
_entity_poly.pdbx_seq_one_letter_code
_entity_poly.pdbx_strand_id
1 'polypeptide(L)'
;SEYLTFILVCIILGTETMMDTRTATAELGWTAYPASGWEEVSGYDENLNTIRTYQVCNVFEPSQNNWLLTTFVRRRAAQRVYVEMRFTVRDCSSIPRVPGSCKETFTSTIRERPGAYLKVDTIAADESFSQVDFGGRLMKVNTEVRSFGPLSRNGFYLAFQDYGACMSLLSVRVFYKKCPSVVQNFAVFPETMTGAESTSLVIARGTCIPNAEEVDVPIKLYCNGDGEWMVPIGSCTCKAGFEPDNSNVCRGKRLMFTSIYLSVCLSVCLSVYICPSVHPSVRPSVRPSVRLSIYLSIYLSIYLSIYLSIYLSIYLSIYLSIYLHELVWHTASCSRKASSPSSCTFTGVCTIWHV
;
A
#
# COMPACT_ATOMS: atom_id res chain seq x y z
N SER A 1 1.40 17.19 3.04
CA SER A 1 1.70 16.31 1.88
C SER A 1 2.24 14.96 2.33
N GLU A 2 3.21 14.93 3.24
CA GLU A 2 3.86 13.69 3.74
C GLU A 2 2.96 12.74 4.52
N TYR A 3 2.00 13.25 5.31
CA TYR A 3 1.00 12.41 5.98
C TYR A 3 0.07 11.68 5.00
N LEU A 4 -0.24 12.30 3.85
CA LEU A 4 -1.13 11.70 2.86
C LEU A 4 -0.39 10.64 2.05
N THR A 5 0.89 10.84 1.74
CA THR A 5 1.74 9.80 1.12
C THR A 5 2.03 8.65 2.08
N PHE A 6 2.24 8.89 3.38
CA PHE A 6 2.36 7.80 4.36
C PHE A 6 1.07 6.97 4.47
N ILE A 7 -0.10 7.62 4.47
CA ILE A 7 -1.39 6.93 4.48
C ILE A 7 -1.62 6.17 3.16
N LEU A 8 -1.29 6.77 2.00
CA LEU A 8 -1.44 6.12 0.70
C LEU A 8 -0.49 4.92 0.52
N VAL A 9 0.74 5.04 1.02
CA VAL A 9 1.73 3.95 1.02
C VAL A 9 1.30 2.84 1.99
N CYS A 10 0.73 3.16 3.16
CA CYS A 10 0.16 2.15 4.06
C CYS A 10 -1.08 1.43 3.49
N ILE A 11 -1.86 2.07 2.61
CA ILE A 11 -3.01 1.44 1.92
C ILE A 11 -2.54 0.42 0.86
N ILE A 12 -1.34 0.58 0.31
CA ILE A 12 -0.73 -0.35 -0.66
C ILE A 12 0.06 -1.47 0.03
N LEU A 13 0.54 -1.24 1.25
CA LEU A 13 1.35 -2.21 1.99
C LEU A 13 0.47 -3.20 2.75
N GLY A 14 0.64 -4.49 2.48
CA GLY A 14 0.01 -5.61 3.21
C GLY A 14 0.49 -5.77 4.66
N THR A 15 0.95 -4.69 5.31
CA THR A 15 1.46 -4.67 6.68
C THR A 15 0.88 -3.51 7.47
N GLU A 16 0.43 -3.75 8.69
CA GLU A 16 -0.13 -2.72 9.56
C GLU A 16 0.61 -2.68 10.91
N THR A 17 1.06 -1.49 11.31
CA THR A 17 1.89 -1.30 12.50
C THR A 17 1.04 -1.07 13.74
N MET A 18 1.36 -1.79 14.81
CA MET A 18 0.66 -1.79 16.10
C MET A 18 1.43 -1.04 17.18
N MET A 19 2.76 -1.12 17.14
CA MET A 19 3.69 -0.41 18.00
C MET A 19 4.95 -0.11 17.17
N ASP A 20 5.51 1.09 17.29
CA ASP A 20 6.79 1.45 16.68
C ASP A 20 7.53 2.40 17.62
N THR A 21 8.76 2.06 17.97
CA THR A 21 9.61 2.86 18.88
C THR A 21 10.80 3.49 18.15
N ARG A 22 10.95 3.27 16.83
CA ARG A 22 12.10 3.76 16.05
C ARG A 22 12.29 5.28 16.08
N THR A 23 11.20 6.04 16.21
CA THR A 23 11.21 7.50 16.21
C THR A 23 10.84 8.09 17.59
N ALA A 24 10.81 7.26 18.63
CA ALA A 24 10.44 7.72 19.96
C ALA A 24 11.56 8.54 20.59
N THR A 25 11.27 9.80 20.93
CA THR A 25 12.20 10.74 21.58
C THR A 25 11.87 10.98 23.06
N ALA A 26 10.65 10.64 23.47
CA ALA A 26 10.13 10.74 24.83
C ALA A 26 10.05 9.36 25.50
N GLU A 27 9.86 9.34 26.82
CA GLU A 27 9.82 8.11 27.62
C GLU A 27 8.88 7.05 27.04
N LEU A 28 9.41 5.83 26.86
CA LEU A 28 8.66 4.70 26.32
C LEU A 28 7.69 4.10 27.35
N GLY A 29 7.97 4.31 28.65
CA GLY A 29 7.12 3.89 29.75
C GLY A 29 7.04 2.37 29.92
N TRP A 30 8.09 1.65 29.53
CA TRP A 30 8.17 0.20 29.74
C TRP A 30 8.60 -0.10 31.17
N THR A 31 8.16 -1.25 31.69
CA THR A 31 8.43 -1.64 33.07
C THR A 31 9.63 -2.58 33.14
N ALA A 32 10.71 -2.14 33.78
CA ALA A 32 11.87 -2.96 34.07
C ALA A 32 11.74 -3.67 35.44
N TYR A 33 12.15 -4.93 35.52
CA TYR A 33 12.21 -5.69 36.76
C TYR A 33 13.42 -6.65 36.78
N PRO A 34 14.31 -6.58 37.79
CA PRO A 34 14.38 -5.55 38.81
C PRO A 34 14.69 -4.17 38.20
N ALA A 35 14.45 -3.10 38.95
CA ALA A 35 14.73 -1.73 38.48
C ALA A 35 16.22 -1.48 38.17
N SER A 36 17.12 -2.31 38.71
CA SER A 36 18.56 -2.30 38.42
C SER A 36 18.96 -3.13 37.19
N GLY A 37 17.98 -3.72 36.48
CA GLY A 37 18.21 -4.52 35.29
C GLY A 37 18.31 -3.63 34.05
N TRP A 38 17.18 -3.47 33.36
CA TRP A 38 17.09 -2.64 32.17
C TRP A 38 16.98 -1.16 32.51
N GLU A 39 17.81 -0.35 31.88
CA GLU A 39 17.85 1.10 32.04
C GLU A 39 17.40 1.79 30.75
N GLU A 40 16.54 2.80 30.87
CA GLU A 40 16.14 3.63 29.74
C GLU A 40 17.16 4.76 29.52
N VAL A 41 17.73 4.83 28.32
CA VAL A 41 18.76 5.81 27.97
C VAL A 41 18.45 6.51 26.65
N SER A 42 19.08 7.66 26.44
CA SER A 42 19.07 8.32 25.13
C SER A 42 20.18 7.74 24.27
N GLY A 43 19.82 7.24 23.10
CA GLY A 43 20.74 6.78 22.06
C GLY A 43 20.64 7.63 20.79
N TYR A 44 21.39 7.22 19.77
CA TYR A 44 21.33 7.81 18.44
C TYR A 44 21.02 6.72 17.41
N ASP A 45 20.21 7.05 16.40
CA ASP A 45 20.04 6.19 15.23
C ASP A 45 21.21 6.35 14.24
N GLU A 46 21.18 5.60 13.13
CA GLU A 46 22.18 5.66 12.05
C GLU A 46 22.32 7.06 11.42
N ASN A 47 21.29 7.89 11.54
CA ASN A 47 21.24 9.27 11.02
C ASN A 47 21.57 10.32 12.10
N LEU A 48 22.02 9.90 13.29
CA LEU A 48 22.31 10.75 14.44
C LEU A 48 21.10 11.47 15.04
N ASN A 49 19.88 10.99 14.78
CA ASN A 49 18.70 11.44 15.49
C ASN A 49 18.69 10.85 16.90
N THR A 50 18.28 11.66 17.88
CA THR A 50 18.08 11.18 19.24
C THR A 50 16.92 10.19 19.29
N ILE A 51 17.14 9.02 19.86
CA ILE A 51 16.12 7.98 20.07
C ILE A 51 16.15 7.50 21.51
N ARG A 52 15.04 6.96 22.00
CA ARG A 52 14.96 6.33 23.32
C ARG A 52 15.17 4.83 23.20
N THR A 53 16.12 4.32 23.97
CA THR A 53 16.56 2.93 23.92
C THR A 53 16.59 2.34 25.33
N TYR A 54 16.60 1.02 25.42
CA TYR A 54 16.82 0.31 26.68
C TYR A 54 18.15 -0.43 26.63
N GLN A 55 18.94 -0.35 27.69
CA GLN A 55 20.23 -1.04 27.80
C GLN A 55 20.31 -1.88 29.07
N VAL A 56 21.12 -2.94 29.02
CA VAL A 56 21.48 -3.76 30.18
C VAL A 56 22.89 -4.30 30.00
N CYS A 57 23.71 -4.28 31.05
CA CYS A 57 25.09 -4.77 31.01
C CYS A 57 25.56 -5.30 32.36
N ASN A 58 24.78 -6.19 32.98
CA ASN A 58 25.08 -6.79 34.29
C ASN A 58 25.91 -8.08 34.16
N VAL A 59 26.95 -8.06 33.33
CA VAL A 59 27.73 -9.26 32.93
C VAL A 59 28.63 -9.83 34.03
N PHE A 60 28.95 -9.05 35.07
CA PHE A 60 29.83 -9.46 36.16
C PHE A 60 29.11 -10.17 37.31
N GLU A 61 27.77 -10.06 37.35
CA GLU A 61 26.97 -10.66 38.40
C GLU A 61 26.59 -12.11 38.04
N PRO A 62 26.70 -13.07 38.97
CA PRO A 62 26.26 -14.43 38.74
C PRO A 62 24.72 -14.51 38.70
N SER A 63 24.16 -15.26 37.76
CA SER A 63 22.72 -15.58 37.69
C SER A 63 21.77 -14.37 37.56
N GLN A 64 21.87 -13.64 36.46
CA GLN A 64 20.95 -12.54 36.14
C GLN A 64 19.57 -13.03 35.69
N ASN A 65 18.55 -12.17 35.88
CA ASN A 65 17.18 -12.41 35.40
C ASN A 65 16.45 -11.06 35.24
N ASN A 66 16.85 -10.30 34.23
CA ASN A 66 16.38 -8.94 34.00
C ASN A 66 15.24 -8.92 32.97
N TRP A 67 14.07 -8.47 33.40
CA TRP A 67 12.86 -8.36 32.58
C TRP A 67 12.62 -6.92 32.16
N LEU A 68 12.23 -6.77 30.89
CA LEU A 68 11.71 -5.52 30.34
C LEU A 68 10.36 -5.81 29.70
N LEU A 69 9.31 -5.19 30.21
CA LEU A 69 7.94 -5.40 29.77
C LEU A 69 7.42 -4.15 29.06
N THR A 70 6.94 -4.30 27.83
CA THR A 70 6.36 -3.18 27.07
C THR A 70 5.04 -2.69 27.67
N THR A 71 4.52 -1.60 27.15
CA THR A 71 3.12 -1.22 27.35
C THR A 71 2.17 -2.18 26.61
N PHE A 72 0.87 -2.10 26.92
CA PHE A 72 -0.14 -2.98 26.33
C PHE A 72 -0.33 -2.72 24.84
N VAL A 73 -0.13 -3.75 24.01
CA VAL A 73 -0.33 -3.70 22.56
C VAL A 73 -1.68 -4.30 22.22
N ARG A 74 -2.58 -3.50 21.61
CA ARG A 74 -3.89 -3.98 21.15
C ARG A 74 -3.73 -4.90 19.96
N ARG A 75 -4.26 -6.14 20.04
CA ARG A 75 -4.17 -7.15 18.97
C ARG A 75 -4.87 -6.72 17.68
N ARG A 76 -5.90 -5.88 17.78
CA ARG A 76 -6.86 -5.60 16.68
C ARG A 76 -7.42 -6.95 16.17
N ALA A 77 -7.48 -7.14 14.85
CA ALA A 77 -7.95 -8.39 14.25
C ALA A 77 -6.80 -9.34 13.82
N ALA A 78 -5.55 -9.06 14.22
CA ALA A 78 -4.40 -9.90 13.87
C ALA A 78 -4.46 -11.26 14.58
N GLN A 79 -4.34 -12.37 13.83
CA GLN A 79 -4.15 -13.71 14.40
C GLN A 79 -2.68 -13.99 14.72
N ARG A 80 -1.79 -13.41 13.93
CA ARG A 80 -0.34 -13.49 14.06
C ARG A 80 0.26 -12.10 13.93
N VAL A 81 1.25 -11.82 14.76
CA VAL A 81 2.01 -10.56 14.73
C VAL A 81 3.48 -10.86 14.48
N TYR A 82 4.19 -9.85 14.03
CA TYR A 82 5.62 -9.85 13.76
C TYR A 82 6.25 -8.79 14.66
N VAL A 83 7.35 -9.15 15.31
CA VAL A 83 8.15 -8.25 16.13
C VAL A 83 9.51 -8.16 15.49
N GLU A 84 9.80 -6.97 14.98
CA GLU A 84 11.11 -6.56 14.48
C GLU A 84 11.86 -5.89 15.62
N MET A 85 13.04 -6.39 15.92
CA MET A 85 13.90 -5.94 17.02
C MET A 85 15.21 -5.47 16.41
N ARG A 86 15.57 -4.21 16.64
CA ARG A 86 16.89 -3.66 16.33
C ARG A 86 17.67 -3.52 17.61
N PHE A 87 18.86 -4.11 17.69
CA PHE A 87 19.65 -4.16 18.91
C PHE A 87 21.15 -4.29 18.63
N THR A 88 21.96 -3.97 19.65
CA THR A 88 23.41 -4.18 19.63
C THR A 88 23.78 -5.13 20.76
N VAL A 89 24.76 -6.00 20.53
CA VAL A 89 25.29 -6.93 21.55
C VAL A 89 26.81 -6.84 21.54
N ARG A 90 27.38 -6.72 22.73
CA ARG A 90 28.83 -6.77 22.92
C ARG A 90 29.29 -8.21 23.05
N ASP A 91 30.35 -8.56 22.34
CA ASP A 91 30.99 -9.86 22.44
C ASP A 91 31.58 -10.07 23.85
N CYS A 92 31.27 -11.19 24.50
CA CYS A 92 31.78 -11.54 25.82
C CYS A 92 33.31 -11.64 25.84
N SER A 93 33.93 -12.13 24.77
CA SER A 93 35.39 -12.22 24.62
C SER A 93 36.08 -10.85 24.63
N SER A 94 35.34 -9.78 24.28
CA SER A 94 35.82 -8.40 24.30
C SER A 94 35.75 -7.72 25.67
N ILE A 95 35.23 -8.42 26.69
CA ILE A 95 35.06 -7.90 28.05
C ILE A 95 36.17 -8.46 28.95
N PRO A 96 37.13 -7.64 29.39
CA PRO A 96 38.22 -8.11 30.25
C PRO A 96 37.68 -8.68 31.58
N ARG A 97 38.16 -9.87 31.95
CA ARG A 97 37.82 -10.56 33.22
C ARG A 97 36.33 -10.88 33.38
N VAL A 98 35.60 -11.03 32.29
CA VAL A 98 34.18 -11.40 32.35
C VAL A 98 34.03 -12.84 32.86
N PRO A 99 33.08 -13.12 33.77
CA PRO A 99 32.79 -14.49 34.20
C PRO A 99 32.15 -15.30 33.06
N GLY A 100 32.27 -16.64 33.13
CA GLY A 100 31.63 -17.55 32.17
C GLY A 100 30.10 -17.55 32.18
N SER A 101 29.47 -16.77 33.06
CA SER A 101 28.03 -16.50 33.06
C SER A 101 27.60 -15.52 31.96
N CYS A 102 28.53 -14.79 31.34
CA CYS A 102 28.23 -13.85 30.25
C CYS A 102 27.48 -14.52 29.09
N LYS A 103 26.50 -13.80 28.55
CA LYS A 103 25.68 -14.23 27.40
C LYS A 103 25.71 -13.18 26.30
N GLU A 104 25.46 -13.63 25.08
CA GLU A 104 25.33 -12.79 23.88
C GLU A 104 23.92 -12.89 23.29
N THR A 105 22.98 -13.38 24.10
CA THR A 105 21.61 -13.68 23.69
C THR A 105 20.61 -13.20 24.73
N PHE A 106 19.39 -12.91 24.29
CA PHE A 106 18.26 -12.58 25.15
C PHE A 106 17.01 -13.31 24.69
N THR A 107 16.04 -13.49 25.58
CA THR A 107 14.80 -14.20 25.25
C THR A 107 13.68 -13.21 24.99
N SER A 108 12.98 -13.37 23.88
CA SER A 108 11.74 -12.64 23.57
C SER A 108 10.51 -13.50 23.89
N THR A 109 9.53 -12.90 24.55
CA THR A 109 8.36 -13.59 25.12
C THR A 109 7.10 -12.76 24.96
N ILE A 110 5.96 -13.41 24.76
CA ILE A 110 4.64 -12.77 24.80
C ILE A 110 3.88 -13.13 26.07
N ARG A 111 3.23 -12.12 26.65
CA ARG A 111 2.33 -12.27 27.79
C ARG A 111 0.91 -11.82 27.42
N GLU A 112 -0.01 -12.77 27.24
CA GLU A 112 -1.46 -12.49 27.08
C GLU A 112 -2.20 -12.42 28.43
N ARG A 113 -1.68 -13.07 29.48
CA ARG A 113 -2.24 -13.08 30.83
C ARG A 113 -1.14 -12.92 31.89
N PRO A 114 -1.43 -12.33 33.06
CA PRO A 114 -0.50 -12.34 34.18
C PRO A 114 -0.05 -13.78 34.50
N GLY A 115 1.26 -14.02 34.56
CA GLY A 115 1.83 -15.34 34.83
C GLY A 115 1.88 -16.34 33.67
N ALA A 116 1.25 -16.04 32.52
CA ALA A 116 1.30 -16.89 31.32
C ALA A 116 2.23 -16.28 30.26
N TYR A 117 3.49 -16.72 30.29
CA TYR A 117 4.54 -16.31 29.35
C TYR A 117 4.72 -17.38 28.29
N LEU A 118 4.48 -17.04 27.03
CA LEU A 118 4.82 -17.91 25.90
C LEU A 118 6.23 -17.53 25.44
N LYS A 119 7.23 -18.36 25.79
CA LYS A 119 8.59 -18.21 25.28
C LYS A 119 8.57 -18.42 23.78
N VAL A 120 9.13 -17.46 23.04
CA VAL A 120 9.06 -17.48 21.58
C VAL A 120 10.38 -17.92 21.01
N ASP A 121 11.45 -17.20 21.33
CA ASP A 121 12.77 -17.55 20.83
C ASP A 121 13.90 -16.96 21.68
N THR A 122 15.08 -17.57 21.57
CA THR A 122 16.34 -17.01 22.07
C THR A 122 16.98 -16.23 20.94
N ILE A 123 17.02 -14.91 21.06
CA ILE A 123 17.54 -14.00 20.07
C ILE A 123 19.05 -13.89 20.24
N ALA A 124 19.79 -14.14 19.17
CA ALA A 124 21.22 -13.95 19.07
C ALA A 124 21.52 -12.85 18.04
N ALA A 125 22.67 -12.22 18.17
CA ALA A 125 23.19 -11.31 17.14
C ALA A 125 23.81 -12.11 15.99
N ASP A 126 23.55 -11.70 14.75
CA ASP A 126 24.31 -12.15 13.57
C ASP A 126 25.72 -11.55 13.59
N GLU A 127 25.86 -10.31 14.05
CA GLU A 127 27.14 -9.63 14.24
C GLU A 127 27.27 -9.03 15.66
N SER A 128 28.29 -9.46 16.39
CA SER A 128 28.72 -8.84 17.65
C SER A 128 29.83 -7.81 17.42
N PHE A 129 29.91 -6.81 18.31
CA PHE A 129 31.00 -5.81 18.28
C PHE A 129 32.07 -6.09 19.34
N SER A 130 33.31 -5.75 19.01
CA SER A 130 34.52 -6.03 19.80
C SER A 130 35.25 -4.74 20.22
N GLN A 131 36.32 -4.87 21.01
CA GLN A 131 37.12 -3.73 21.49
C GLN A 131 37.81 -2.95 20.35
N VAL A 132 38.02 -3.57 19.19
CA VAL A 132 38.61 -2.93 18.00
C VAL A 132 37.64 -1.92 17.38
N ASP A 133 36.32 -2.14 17.54
CA ASP A 133 35.27 -1.30 16.95
C ASP A 133 35.04 0.01 17.73
N PHE A 134 35.48 0.07 19.00
CA PHE A 134 35.44 1.30 19.82
C PHE A 134 36.40 2.38 19.29
N GLY A 135 37.51 1.98 18.67
CA GLY A 135 38.45 2.92 18.04
C GLY A 135 37.88 3.59 16.78
N GLY A 136 36.85 2.98 16.17
CA GLY A 136 36.20 3.46 14.95
C GLY A 136 34.80 4.07 15.13
N ARG A 137 34.27 4.15 16.37
CA ARG A 137 32.87 4.55 16.66
C ARG A 137 31.80 3.78 15.85
N LEU A 138 32.11 2.56 15.42
CA LEU A 138 31.18 1.77 14.61
C LEU A 138 30.37 0.85 15.52
N MET A 139 29.09 1.19 15.74
CA MET A 139 28.16 0.29 16.42
C MET A 139 27.54 -0.65 15.38
N LYS A 140 27.64 -1.97 15.61
CA LYS A 140 27.00 -2.97 14.75
C LYS A 140 25.57 -3.21 15.20
N VAL A 141 24.62 -2.83 14.35
CA VAL A 141 23.18 -2.96 14.60
C VAL A 141 22.66 -4.24 13.98
N ASN A 142 22.08 -5.10 14.81
CA ASN A 142 21.41 -6.34 14.40
C ASN A 142 19.92 -6.07 14.23
N THR A 143 19.28 -6.71 13.25
CA THR A 143 17.83 -6.60 13.01
C THR A 143 17.23 -7.99 12.91
N GLU A 144 16.45 -8.39 13.91
CA GLU A 144 15.80 -9.70 13.96
C GLU A 144 14.28 -9.57 13.90
N VAL A 145 13.65 -10.38 13.05
CA VAL A 145 12.18 -10.46 12.95
C VAL A 145 11.71 -11.83 13.42
N ARG A 146 10.77 -11.84 14.37
CA ARG A 146 10.10 -13.06 14.82
C ARG A 146 8.58 -12.92 14.69
N SER A 147 7.90 -14.02 14.43
CA SER A 147 6.43 -14.05 14.32
C SER A 147 5.79 -14.81 15.48
N PHE A 148 4.62 -14.35 15.92
CA PHE A 148 3.94 -14.81 17.12
C PHE A 148 2.46 -15.03 16.83
N GLY A 149 1.95 -16.23 17.11
CA GLY A 149 0.55 -16.57 16.96
C GLY A 149 0.31 -18.06 17.23
N PRO A 150 -0.95 -18.51 17.29
CA PRO A 150 -2.18 -17.72 17.24
C PRO A 150 -2.37 -16.88 18.51
N LEU A 151 -2.67 -15.60 18.35
CA LEU A 151 -3.09 -14.73 19.45
C LEU A 151 -4.60 -14.87 19.69
N SER A 152 -5.01 -15.01 20.95
CA SER A 152 -6.38 -15.33 21.34
C SER A 152 -7.10 -14.19 22.06
N ARG A 153 -6.35 -13.29 22.70
CA ARG A 153 -6.88 -12.21 23.56
C ARG A 153 -6.92 -10.87 22.85
N ASN A 154 -7.53 -9.86 23.48
CA ASN A 154 -7.70 -8.52 22.88
C ASN A 154 -6.39 -7.75 22.69
N GLY A 155 -5.30 -8.21 23.31
CA GLY A 155 -3.98 -7.63 23.22
C GLY A 155 -2.99 -8.43 24.05
N PHE A 156 -1.77 -7.95 24.10
CA PHE A 156 -0.65 -8.64 24.72
C PHE A 156 0.41 -7.64 25.17
N TYR A 157 1.35 -8.13 25.96
CA TYR A 157 2.59 -7.43 26.30
C TYR A 157 3.75 -8.20 25.71
N LEU A 158 4.77 -7.49 25.21
CA LEU A 158 6.06 -8.08 24.87
C LEU A 158 6.96 -8.00 26.10
N ALA A 159 7.73 -9.06 26.33
CA ALA A 159 8.71 -9.13 27.40
C ALA A 159 10.07 -9.56 26.84
N PHE A 160 11.11 -8.87 27.25
CA PHE A 160 12.51 -9.18 26.94
C PHE A 160 13.20 -9.61 28.23
N GLN A 161 13.80 -10.79 28.19
CA GLN A 161 14.45 -11.38 29.36
C GLN A 161 15.94 -11.57 29.09
N ASP A 162 16.75 -11.02 29.97
CA ASP A 162 18.20 -11.10 29.97
C ASP A 162 18.72 -11.94 31.14
N TYR A 163 19.74 -12.76 30.86
CA TYR A 163 20.41 -13.66 31.82
C TYR A 163 21.90 -13.31 32.02
N GLY A 164 22.36 -12.14 31.57
CA GLY A 164 23.73 -11.66 31.78
C GLY A 164 24.43 -11.28 30.49
N ALA A 165 23.73 -10.60 29.59
CA ALA A 165 24.27 -10.01 28.37
C ALA A 165 24.62 -8.53 28.56
N CYS A 166 25.46 -8.01 27.66
CA CYS A 166 25.71 -6.58 27.51
C CYS A 166 25.15 -6.12 26.17
N MET A 167 23.96 -5.52 26.19
CA MET A 167 23.21 -5.19 24.98
C MET A 167 22.41 -3.89 25.10
N SER A 168 22.08 -3.30 23.96
CA SER A 168 21.15 -2.18 23.85
C SER A 168 20.05 -2.51 22.83
N LEU A 169 18.80 -2.44 23.28
CA LEU A 169 17.62 -2.55 22.45
C LEU A 169 17.29 -1.17 21.88
N LEU A 170 17.62 -0.96 20.61
CA LEU A 170 17.50 0.33 19.93
C LEU A 170 16.06 0.63 19.52
N SER A 171 15.35 -0.36 19.00
CA SER A 171 13.95 -0.20 18.64
C SER A 171 13.22 -1.53 18.53
N VAL A 172 11.94 -1.50 18.85
CA VAL A 172 10.98 -2.57 18.62
C VAL A 172 9.82 -2.05 17.79
N ARG A 173 9.52 -2.77 16.71
CA ARG A 173 8.34 -2.54 15.87
C ARG A 173 7.49 -3.80 15.85
N VAL A 174 6.21 -3.64 16.16
CA VAL A 174 5.21 -4.70 16.13
C VAL A 174 4.23 -4.41 15.00
N PHE A 175 4.04 -5.37 14.11
CA PHE A 175 3.14 -5.24 12.98
C PHE A 175 2.47 -6.58 12.68
N TYR A 176 1.40 -6.57 11.89
CA TYR A 176 0.80 -7.77 11.34
C TYR A 176 0.65 -7.63 9.83
N LYS A 177 0.48 -8.77 9.15
CA LYS A 177 0.27 -8.81 7.71
C LYS A 177 -1.20 -9.00 7.37
N LYS A 178 -1.64 -8.45 6.25
CA LYS A 178 -3.00 -8.57 5.72
C LYS A 178 -2.99 -8.43 4.20
N CYS A 179 -3.92 -9.10 3.53
CA CYS A 179 -4.14 -8.88 2.12
C CYS A 179 -5.10 -7.68 1.93
N PRO A 180 -4.71 -6.63 1.19
CA PRO A 180 -5.53 -5.43 1.00
C PRO A 180 -6.77 -5.75 0.17
N SER A 181 -7.79 -4.88 0.25
CA SER A 181 -8.96 -5.03 -0.63
C SER A 181 -8.56 -4.82 -2.09
N VAL A 182 -8.97 -5.75 -2.96
CA VAL A 182 -8.64 -5.74 -4.39
C VAL A 182 -9.86 -6.06 -5.23
N VAL A 183 -9.83 -5.63 -6.49
CA VAL A 183 -10.81 -6.03 -7.51
C VAL A 183 -10.08 -6.88 -8.55
N GLN A 184 -10.48 -8.14 -8.68
CA GLN A 184 -9.94 -9.07 -9.68
C GLN A 184 -11.09 -9.82 -10.36
N ASN A 185 -10.99 -10.03 -11.68
CA ASN A 185 -12.02 -10.70 -12.48
C ASN A 185 -13.43 -10.12 -12.26
N PHE A 186 -13.54 -8.79 -12.17
CA PHE A 186 -14.78 -8.06 -11.86
C PHE A 186 -15.47 -8.45 -10.54
N ALA A 187 -14.71 -9.03 -9.59
CA ALA A 187 -15.15 -9.30 -8.24
C ALA A 187 -14.30 -8.49 -7.24
N VAL A 188 -14.97 -7.95 -6.21
CA VAL A 188 -14.34 -7.29 -5.07
C VAL A 188 -14.01 -8.35 -4.03
N PHE A 189 -12.75 -8.38 -3.59
CA PHE A 189 -12.27 -9.15 -2.46
C PHE A 189 -11.99 -8.19 -1.30
N PRO A 190 -12.61 -8.39 -0.12
CA PRO A 190 -12.40 -7.52 1.02
C PRO A 190 -11.01 -7.72 1.61
N GLU A 191 -10.57 -6.74 2.39
CA GLU A 191 -9.36 -6.88 3.21
C GLU A 191 -9.47 -8.14 4.08
N THR A 192 -8.42 -8.98 4.04
CA THR A 192 -8.42 -10.29 4.69
C THR A 192 -7.14 -10.46 5.50
N MET A 193 -7.28 -10.81 6.78
CA MET A 193 -6.14 -11.06 7.66
C MET A 193 -5.45 -12.37 7.31
N THR A 194 -4.13 -12.41 7.42
CA THR A 194 -3.37 -13.66 7.31
C THR A 194 -3.74 -14.61 8.46
N GLY A 195 -3.63 -15.92 8.23
CA GLY A 195 -3.89 -16.90 9.28
C GLY A 195 -2.79 -16.94 10.36
N ALA A 196 -3.01 -17.81 11.34
CA ALA A 196 -2.14 -17.97 12.50
C ALA A 196 -0.75 -18.55 12.17
N GLU A 197 -0.64 -19.35 11.10
CA GLU A 197 0.59 -20.03 10.69
C GLU A 197 1.19 -19.37 9.43
N SER A 198 2.50 -19.55 9.21
CA SER A 198 3.18 -19.02 8.03
C SER A 198 2.72 -19.65 6.72
N THR A 199 2.36 -20.92 6.74
CA THR A 199 1.86 -21.67 5.58
C THR A 199 0.33 -21.57 5.42
N SER A 200 -0.34 -20.79 6.27
CA SER A 200 -1.80 -20.69 6.24
C SER A 200 -2.31 -20.00 4.98
N LEU A 201 -3.44 -20.49 4.47
CA LEU A 201 -4.17 -19.92 3.34
C LEU A 201 -5.58 -19.57 3.79
N VAL A 202 -5.88 -18.28 3.87
CA VAL A 202 -7.19 -17.78 4.29
C VAL A 202 -8.04 -17.52 3.06
N ILE A 203 -9.23 -18.11 3.02
CA ILE A 203 -10.16 -17.96 1.90
C ILE A 203 -10.91 -16.64 2.05
N ALA A 204 -10.76 -15.75 1.07
CA ALA A 204 -11.58 -14.57 0.88
C ALA A 204 -12.66 -14.86 -0.17
N ARG A 205 -13.93 -14.63 0.18
CA ARG A 205 -15.03 -14.74 -0.77
C ARG A 205 -15.16 -13.43 -1.52
N GLY A 206 -15.20 -13.52 -2.85
CA GLY A 206 -15.43 -12.36 -3.70
C GLY A 206 -16.91 -12.08 -3.87
N THR A 207 -17.25 -10.84 -4.18
CA THR A 207 -18.59 -10.42 -4.60
C THR A 207 -18.46 -9.64 -5.90
N CYS A 208 -19.29 -9.95 -6.91
CA CYS A 208 -19.25 -9.20 -8.16
C CYS A 208 -19.42 -7.69 -7.92
N ILE A 209 -18.69 -6.89 -8.69
CA ILE A 209 -18.86 -5.43 -8.67
C ILE A 209 -20.29 -5.04 -9.09
N PRO A 210 -20.73 -3.82 -8.77
CA PRO A 210 -22.01 -3.31 -9.26
C PRO A 210 -22.13 -3.43 -10.79
N ASN A 211 -23.32 -3.84 -11.26
CA ASN A 211 -23.63 -4.11 -12.66
C ASN A 211 -22.86 -5.27 -13.31
N ALA A 212 -22.24 -6.16 -12.51
CA ALA A 212 -21.71 -7.44 -12.97
C ALA A 212 -22.55 -8.62 -12.45
N GLU A 213 -22.40 -9.78 -13.10
CA GLU A 213 -23.03 -11.05 -12.76
C GLU A 213 -22.00 -12.18 -12.72
N GLU A 214 -22.30 -13.22 -11.93
CA GLU A 214 -21.42 -14.38 -11.73
C GLU A 214 -21.39 -15.23 -12.99
N VAL A 215 -20.19 -15.66 -13.40
CA VAL A 215 -20.00 -16.58 -14.52
C VAL A 215 -19.41 -17.89 -14.00
N ASP A 216 -18.23 -17.80 -13.38
CA ASP A 216 -17.56 -18.96 -12.79
C ASP A 216 -17.64 -18.90 -11.27
N VAL A 217 -18.31 -19.89 -10.66
CA VAL A 217 -18.45 -20.03 -9.21
C VAL A 217 -17.75 -21.30 -8.72
N PRO A 218 -17.13 -21.28 -7.53
CA PRO A 218 -17.19 -20.21 -6.53
C PRO A 218 -16.14 -19.10 -6.73
N ILE A 219 -16.52 -17.85 -6.46
CA ILE A 219 -15.61 -16.69 -6.52
C ILE A 219 -14.78 -16.62 -5.23
N LYS A 220 -13.52 -17.03 -5.32
CA LYS A 220 -12.61 -17.15 -4.18
C LYS A 220 -11.22 -16.63 -4.52
N LEU A 221 -10.59 -16.04 -3.51
CA LEU A 221 -9.18 -15.67 -3.53
C LEU A 221 -8.54 -16.17 -2.24
N TYR A 222 -7.25 -16.50 -2.28
CA TYR A 222 -6.53 -17.00 -1.11
C TYR A 222 -5.49 -15.98 -0.68
N CYS A 223 -5.55 -15.58 0.58
CA CYS A 223 -4.55 -14.75 1.23
C CYS A 223 -3.53 -15.67 1.91
N ASN A 224 -2.26 -15.60 1.49
CA ASN A 224 -1.20 -16.41 2.07
C ASN A 224 -0.69 -15.82 3.40
N GLY A 225 0.19 -16.53 4.10
CA GLY A 225 0.79 -16.07 5.35
C GLY A 225 1.68 -14.82 5.21
N ASP A 226 2.02 -14.38 4.00
CA ASP A 226 2.84 -13.20 3.76
C ASP A 226 2.02 -11.96 3.37
N GLY A 227 0.70 -12.07 3.36
CA GLY A 227 -0.20 -10.96 3.02
C GLY A 227 -0.32 -10.73 1.51
N GLU A 228 -0.01 -11.75 0.71
CA GLU A 228 -0.15 -11.72 -0.75
C GLU A 228 -1.36 -12.52 -1.21
N TRP A 229 -2.01 -12.01 -2.24
CA TRP A 229 -3.10 -12.70 -2.93
C TRP A 229 -2.54 -13.75 -3.89
N MET A 230 -3.06 -14.96 -3.80
CA MET A 230 -2.75 -16.04 -4.74
C MET A 230 -3.73 -16.05 -5.92
N VAL A 231 -3.70 -17.11 -6.73
CA VAL A 231 -4.50 -17.24 -7.96
C VAL A 231 -6.01 -17.16 -7.67
N PRO A 232 -6.76 -16.29 -8.38
CA PRO A 232 -8.21 -16.22 -8.26
C PRO A 232 -8.89 -17.47 -8.83
N ILE A 233 -9.96 -17.91 -8.17
CA ILE A 233 -10.91 -18.91 -8.66
C ILE A 233 -12.24 -18.21 -8.88
N GLY A 234 -12.84 -18.42 -10.05
CA GLY A 234 -14.10 -17.81 -10.41
C GLY A 234 -13.96 -16.43 -11.04
N SER A 235 -15.06 -15.94 -11.60
CA SER A 235 -15.09 -14.71 -12.37
C SER A 235 -16.50 -14.11 -12.44
N CYS A 236 -16.56 -12.80 -12.62
CA CYS A 236 -17.77 -12.06 -12.95
C CYS A 236 -17.63 -11.41 -14.33
N THR A 237 -18.76 -11.11 -14.97
CA THR A 237 -18.81 -10.32 -16.20
C THR A 237 -19.82 -9.19 -16.10
N CYS A 238 -19.66 -8.13 -16.88
CA CYS A 238 -20.65 -7.05 -16.90
C CYS A 238 -21.99 -7.55 -17.44
N LYS A 239 -23.09 -7.18 -16.78
CA LYS A 239 -24.45 -7.47 -17.22
C LYS A 239 -24.73 -6.83 -18.58
N ALA A 240 -25.72 -7.37 -19.29
CA ALA A 240 -26.18 -6.80 -20.55
C ALA A 240 -26.49 -5.29 -20.42
N GLY A 241 -25.94 -4.49 -21.34
CA GLY A 241 -26.06 -3.03 -21.34
C GLY A 241 -24.91 -2.29 -20.64
N PHE A 242 -23.99 -3.02 -19.99
CA PHE A 242 -22.77 -2.47 -19.40
C PHE A 242 -21.53 -2.94 -20.15
N GLU A 243 -20.46 -2.16 -20.12
CA GLU A 243 -19.16 -2.50 -20.68
C GLU A 243 -18.04 -2.23 -19.66
N PRO A 244 -16.95 -3.02 -19.70
CA PRO A 244 -15.82 -2.81 -18.81
C PRO A 244 -15.10 -1.51 -19.18
N ASP A 245 -14.97 -0.61 -18.21
CA ASP A 245 -14.06 0.53 -18.29
C ASP A 245 -12.66 0.10 -17.80
N ASN A 246 -11.62 0.86 -18.14
CA ASN A 246 -10.21 0.58 -17.82
C ASN A 246 -9.92 0.44 -16.31
N SER A 247 -10.89 0.72 -15.43
CA SER A 247 -10.77 0.65 -13.97
C SER A 247 -11.48 -0.54 -13.32
N ASN A 248 -11.74 -1.64 -14.04
CA ASN A 248 -12.51 -2.79 -13.55
C ASN A 248 -13.90 -2.40 -13.03
N VAL A 249 -14.56 -1.45 -13.71
CA VAL A 249 -15.91 -0.98 -13.40
C VAL A 249 -16.81 -1.25 -14.60
N CYS A 250 -18.01 -1.79 -14.34
CA CYS A 250 -19.03 -1.93 -15.37
C CYS A 250 -19.82 -0.63 -15.51
N ARG A 251 -19.58 0.11 -16.60
CA ARG A 251 -20.31 1.35 -16.92
C ARG A 251 -21.37 1.08 -17.96
N GLY A 252 -22.52 1.74 -17.84
CA GLY A 252 -23.59 1.63 -18.82
C GLY A 252 -23.07 2.09 -20.17
N LYS A 253 -23.32 1.30 -21.22
CA LYS A 253 -22.95 1.67 -22.58
C LYS A 253 -23.48 3.06 -22.86
N ARG A 254 -22.60 4.00 -23.23
CA ARG A 254 -23.05 5.30 -23.73
C ARG A 254 -23.71 5.01 -25.08
N LEU A 255 -25.03 4.85 -25.04
CA LEU A 255 -25.91 4.67 -26.18
C LEU A 255 -25.96 5.95 -27.04
N MET A 256 -24.81 6.50 -27.43
CA MET A 256 -24.68 7.57 -28.41
C MET A 256 -25.31 7.09 -29.74
N PHE A 257 -25.10 5.83 -30.11
CA PHE A 257 -25.60 5.29 -31.38
C PHE A 257 -27.11 5.09 -31.43
N THR A 258 -27.77 4.60 -30.36
CA THR A 258 -29.23 4.46 -30.37
C THR A 258 -29.95 5.77 -30.07
N SER A 259 -29.36 6.71 -29.31
CA SER A 259 -29.94 8.04 -29.11
C SER A 259 -29.90 8.86 -30.40
N ILE A 260 -28.81 8.80 -31.17
CA ILE A 260 -28.73 9.42 -32.50
C ILE A 260 -29.70 8.73 -33.46
N TYR A 261 -29.73 7.39 -33.52
CA TYR A 261 -30.66 6.67 -34.40
C TYR A 261 -32.13 6.99 -34.07
N LEU A 262 -32.52 6.96 -32.80
CA LEU A 262 -33.89 7.23 -32.37
C LEU A 262 -34.27 8.71 -32.57
N SER A 263 -33.37 9.65 -32.29
CA SER A 263 -33.61 11.09 -32.53
C SER A 263 -33.71 11.41 -34.02
N VAL A 264 -32.87 10.80 -34.87
CA VAL A 264 -32.95 10.94 -36.32
C VAL A 264 -34.25 10.31 -36.83
N CYS A 265 -34.59 9.08 -36.42
CA CYS A 265 -35.84 8.43 -36.82
C CYS A 265 -37.07 9.23 -36.37
N LEU A 266 -37.08 9.75 -35.14
CA LEU A 266 -38.20 10.56 -34.63
C LEU A 266 -38.33 11.90 -35.37
N SER A 267 -37.21 12.57 -35.69
CA SER A 267 -37.22 13.83 -36.46
C SER A 267 -37.70 13.63 -37.90
N VAL A 268 -37.38 12.49 -38.52
CA VAL A 268 -37.84 12.11 -39.86
C VAL A 268 -39.33 11.76 -39.83
N CYS A 269 -39.79 11.01 -38.82
CA CYS A 269 -41.22 10.67 -38.69
C CYS A 269 -42.09 11.92 -38.43
N LEU A 270 -41.63 12.86 -37.59
CA LEU A 270 -42.36 14.10 -37.27
C LEU A 270 -42.43 15.05 -38.47
N SER A 271 -41.35 15.18 -39.25
CA SER A 271 -41.34 16.03 -40.47
C SER A 271 -42.25 15.50 -41.58
N VAL A 272 -42.46 14.18 -41.66
CA VAL A 272 -43.42 13.56 -42.59
C VAL A 272 -44.87 13.68 -42.10
N TYR A 273 -45.12 13.54 -40.79
CA TYR A 273 -46.47 13.63 -40.20
C TYR A 273 -47.02 15.05 -40.03
N ILE A 274 -46.19 16.09 -40.11
CA ILE A 274 -46.63 17.51 -40.13
C ILE A 274 -47.18 17.93 -41.52
N CYS A 275 -47.14 17.04 -42.52
CA CYS A 275 -47.65 17.32 -43.87
C CYS A 275 -49.08 16.81 -44.23
N PRO A 276 -50.14 16.79 -43.38
CA PRO A 276 -51.51 16.54 -43.86
C PRO A 276 -52.31 17.83 -44.18
N SER A 277 -51.74 19.03 -44.04
CA SER A 277 -52.55 20.26 -44.03
C SER A 277 -52.46 21.16 -45.27
N VAL A 278 -51.95 20.70 -46.42
CA VAL A 278 -52.01 21.50 -47.66
C VAL A 278 -52.59 20.67 -48.80
N HIS A 279 -53.91 20.74 -48.95
CA HIS A 279 -54.63 20.21 -50.10
C HIS A 279 -54.50 21.18 -51.31
N PRO A 280 -55.00 20.79 -52.50
CA PRO A 280 -54.24 20.42 -53.70
C PRO A 280 -53.93 21.62 -54.63
N SER A 281 -52.67 21.90 -54.94
CA SER A 281 -52.34 22.71 -56.15
C SER A 281 -50.88 22.75 -56.59
N VAL A 282 -49.92 22.16 -55.86
CA VAL A 282 -48.49 22.25 -56.24
C VAL A 282 -47.89 20.86 -56.50
N ARG A 283 -48.46 20.15 -57.48
CA ARG A 283 -47.88 18.95 -58.12
C ARG A 283 -47.47 19.39 -59.53
N PRO A 284 -46.23 19.89 -59.80
CA PRO A 284 -45.08 18.99 -59.95
C PRO A 284 -43.66 19.56 -59.63
N SER A 285 -43.49 20.81 -59.19
CA SER A 285 -42.18 21.50 -59.19
C SER A 285 -41.36 21.44 -57.89
N VAL A 286 -41.94 20.98 -56.77
CA VAL A 286 -41.29 21.03 -55.43
C VAL A 286 -40.67 19.69 -55.00
N ARG A 287 -40.89 18.61 -55.75
CA ARG A 287 -40.37 17.27 -55.42
C ARG A 287 -38.84 17.12 -55.52
N PRO A 288 -38.13 17.71 -56.50
CA PRO A 288 -36.68 17.55 -56.60
C PRO A 288 -35.89 18.40 -55.59
N SER A 289 -36.35 19.63 -55.34
CA SER A 289 -35.68 20.61 -54.47
C SER A 289 -35.76 20.23 -52.99
N VAL A 290 -36.89 19.65 -52.55
CA VAL A 290 -37.04 19.14 -51.17
C VAL A 290 -36.23 17.85 -50.95
N ARG A 291 -36.17 16.94 -51.94
CA ARG A 291 -35.31 15.75 -51.85
C ARG A 291 -33.82 16.10 -51.80
N LEU A 292 -33.38 17.08 -52.60
CA LEU A 292 -31.98 17.48 -52.64
C LEU A 292 -31.56 18.21 -51.35
N SER A 293 -32.42 19.08 -50.81
CA SER A 293 -32.15 19.78 -49.54
C SER A 293 -32.08 18.83 -48.35
N ILE A 294 -32.98 17.84 -48.27
CA ILE A 294 -32.95 16.80 -47.24
C ILE A 294 -31.71 15.91 -47.37
N TYR A 295 -31.36 15.49 -48.60
CA TYR A 295 -30.16 14.68 -48.83
C TYR A 295 -28.88 15.43 -48.45
N LEU A 296 -28.79 16.71 -48.85
CA LEU A 296 -27.62 17.53 -48.56
C LEU A 296 -27.51 17.87 -47.07
N SER A 297 -28.63 18.15 -46.38
CA SER A 297 -28.61 18.42 -44.95
C SER A 297 -28.19 17.20 -44.14
N ILE A 298 -28.68 16.01 -44.50
CA ILE A 298 -28.35 14.75 -43.82
C ILE A 298 -26.89 14.36 -44.11
N TYR A 299 -26.46 14.44 -45.38
CA TYR A 299 -25.09 14.12 -45.76
C TYR A 299 -24.10 15.06 -45.07
N LEU A 300 -24.38 16.37 -45.05
CA LEU A 300 -23.50 17.34 -44.42
C LEU A 300 -23.48 17.20 -42.89
N SER A 301 -24.62 16.92 -42.24
CA SER A 301 -24.65 16.72 -40.79
C SER A 301 -23.91 15.46 -40.35
N ILE A 302 -24.05 14.36 -41.11
CA ILE A 302 -23.36 13.10 -40.82
C ILE A 302 -21.86 13.24 -41.11
N TYR A 303 -21.50 13.80 -42.26
CA TYR A 303 -20.11 14.00 -42.63
C TYR A 303 -19.40 14.92 -41.63
N LEU A 304 -20.01 16.05 -41.27
CA LEU A 304 -19.41 17.00 -40.35
C LEU A 304 -19.30 16.45 -38.92
N SER A 305 -20.31 15.73 -38.43
CA SER A 305 -20.26 15.14 -37.06
C SER A 305 -19.25 14.00 -36.95
N ILE A 306 -19.17 13.12 -37.95
CA ILE A 306 -18.19 12.04 -37.99
C ILE A 306 -16.78 12.60 -38.21
N TYR A 307 -16.61 13.50 -39.17
CA TYR A 307 -15.30 14.09 -39.46
C TYR A 307 -14.78 14.89 -38.28
N LEU A 308 -15.61 15.74 -37.66
CA LEU A 308 -15.19 16.55 -36.52
C LEU A 308 -14.91 15.71 -35.27
N SER A 309 -15.71 14.69 -34.99
CA SER A 309 -15.48 13.82 -33.82
C SER A 309 -14.23 12.94 -33.97
N ILE A 310 -14.00 12.38 -35.16
CA ILE A 310 -12.79 11.59 -35.45
C ILE A 310 -11.56 12.50 -35.51
N TYR A 311 -11.65 13.63 -36.21
CA TYR A 311 -10.51 14.55 -36.32
C TYR A 311 -10.13 15.13 -34.96
N LEU A 312 -11.10 15.56 -34.14
CA LEU A 312 -10.81 16.13 -32.83
C LEU A 312 -10.28 15.07 -31.84
N SER A 313 -10.82 13.86 -31.87
CA SER A 313 -10.33 12.77 -30.99
C SER A 313 -8.92 12.30 -31.36
N ILE A 314 -8.63 12.16 -32.66
CA ILE A 314 -7.29 11.81 -33.15
C ILE A 314 -6.30 12.96 -32.91
N TYR A 315 -6.69 14.20 -33.22
CA TYR A 315 -5.82 15.36 -33.02
C TYR A 315 -5.50 15.58 -31.54
N LEU A 316 -6.50 15.50 -30.66
CA LEU A 316 -6.29 15.67 -29.22
C LEU A 316 -5.46 14.53 -28.62
N SER A 317 -5.67 13.28 -29.06
CA SER A 317 -4.88 12.14 -28.58
C SER A 317 -3.43 12.19 -29.08
N ILE A 318 -3.19 12.59 -30.33
CA ILE A 318 -1.83 12.80 -30.86
C ILE A 318 -1.15 13.98 -30.17
N TYR A 319 -1.84 15.12 -30.00
CA TYR A 319 -1.26 16.29 -29.35
C TYR A 319 -0.93 16.01 -27.88
N LEU A 320 -1.83 15.34 -27.15
CA LEU A 320 -1.61 14.98 -25.75
C LEU A 320 -0.50 13.93 -25.60
N SER A 321 -0.40 12.95 -26.51
CA SER A 321 0.69 11.97 -26.50
C SER A 321 2.05 12.59 -26.84
N ILE A 322 2.12 13.53 -27.78
CA ILE A 322 3.34 14.30 -28.06
C ILE A 322 3.72 15.17 -26.86
N TYR A 323 2.76 15.85 -26.24
CA TYR A 323 3.03 16.71 -25.09
C TYR A 323 3.48 15.91 -23.86
N LEU A 324 2.87 14.74 -23.62
CA LEU A 324 3.30 13.80 -22.58
C LEU A 324 4.67 13.20 -22.90
N HIS A 325 4.96 12.89 -24.16
CA HIS A 325 6.27 12.40 -24.58
C HIS A 325 7.36 13.46 -24.40
N GLU A 326 7.11 14.72 -24.74
CA GLU A 326 7.99 15.87 -24.46
C GLU A 326 8.18 16.08 -22.94
N LEU A 327 7.12 15.95 -22.13
CA LEU A 327 7.21 16.02 -20.66
C LEU A 327 8.07 14.87 -20.08
N VAL A 328 7.96 13.68 -20.65
CA VAL A 328 8.75 12.50 -20.28
C VAL A 328 10.19 12.63 -20.76
N TRP A 329 10.46 13.23 -21.92
CA TRP A 329 11.82 13.51 -22.40
C TRP A 329 12.53 14.58 -21.58
N HIS A 330 11.82 15.63 -21.16
CA HIS A 330 12.38 16.67 -20.29
C HIS A 330 12.61 16.18 -18.85
N THR A 331 11.82 15.20 -18.36
CA THR A 331 12.07 14.56 -17.06
C THR A 331 13.13 13.44 -17.15
N ALA A 332 13.24 12.73 -18.28
CA ALA A 332 14.24 11.68 -18.51
C ALA A 332 15.64 12.22 -18.88
N SER A 333 15.75 13.45 -19.40
CA SER A 333 17.05 14.10 -19.67
C SER A 333 17.83 14.46 -18.40
N CYS A 334 17.27 14.24 -17.19
CA CYS A 334 17.94 14.50 -15.92
C CYS A 334 18.51 13.22 -15.24
N SER A 335 18.88 12.18 -15.98
CA SER A 335 19.49 10.97 -15.37
C SER A 335 20.74 10.41 -16.04
N ARG A 336 21.36 11.08 -17.02
CA ARG A 336 22.70 10.68 -17.50
C ARG A 336 23.58 11.88 -17.89
N LYS A 337 24.18 12.51 -16.87
CA LYS A 337 25.54 13.08 -16.85
C LYS A 337 25.59 14.21 -15.82
N ALA A 338 26.29 13.99 -14.71
CA ALA A 338 27.41 14.84 -14.30
C ALA A 338 27.84 14.44 -12.88
N SER A 339 29.04 13.86 -12.81
CA SER A 339 29.97 14.04 -11.71
C SER A 339 30.19 15.53 -11.43
N SER A 340 30.12 15.90 -10.14
CA SER A 340 30.49 17.19 -9.51
C SER A 340 29.48 18.35 -9.54
N PRO A 341 29.42 19.16 -8.45
CA PRO A 341 28.29 20.03 -8.15
C PRO A 341 28.62 21.51 -8.39
N SER A 342 27.86 22.17 -9.25
CA SER A 342 27.59 23.62 -9.10
C SER A 342 26.58 24.07 -10.16
N SER A 343 25.58 24.83 -9.71
CA SER A 343 24.58 25.58 -10.49
C SER A 343 23.53 24.77 -11.28
N CYS A 344 22.50 24.30 -10.58
CA CYS A 344 21.14 24.24 -11.14
C CYS A 344 20.36 25.44 -10.60
N THR A 345 20.25 26.50 -11.39
CA THR A 345 19.37 27.63 -11.10
C THR A 345 17.93 27.24 -11.41
N PHE A 346 17.09 27.27 -10.38
CA PHE A 346 15.63 27.23 -10.49
C PHE A 346 15.17 28.57 -11.07
N THR A 347 14.66 28.59 -12.31
CA THR A 347 13.83 29.69 -12.80
C THR A 347 12.40 29.21 -12.87
N GLY A 348 11.60 29.72 -11.93
CA GLY A 348 10.17 29.46 -11.84
C GLY A 348 9.36 30.07 -12.99
N VAL A 349 8.25 29.39 -13.24
CA VAL A 349 7.04 29.74 -13.97
C VAL A 349 6.72 31.24 -14.06
N CYS A 350 6.47 31.75 -15.26
CA CYS A 350 5.40 32.73 -15.56
C CYS A 350 5.31 33.01 -17.06
N THR A 351 4.28 32.49 -17.74
CA THR A 351 3.53 33.25 -18.76
C THR A 351 2.11 32.68 -18.85
N ILE A 352 1.21 33.41 -18.21
CA ILE A 352 -0.23 33.41 -18.47
C ILE A 352 -0.44 33.80 -19.94
N TRP A 353 -1.20 32.99 -20.68
CA TRP A 353 -1.74 33.40 -21.97
C TRP A 353 -2.85 34.45 -21.72
N HIS A 354 -2.69 35.62 -22.34
CA HIS A 354 -3.76 36.58 -22.55
C HIS A 354 -4.11 36.59 -24.04
N VAL A 355 -5.43 36.64 -24.30
CA VAL A 355 -6.15 36.74 -25.58
C VAL A 355 -6.45 35.42 -26.28
#